data_AF-A0A3N5ZSS0-F1
#
_entry.id   AF-A0A3N5ZSS0-F1
#
_cell.length_a   1.000
_cell.length_b   1.000
_cell.length_c   1.000
_cell.angle_alpha   90.00
_cell.angle_beta   90.00
_cell.angle_gamma   90.00
#
_symmetry.space_group_name_H-M   'P 1'
#
loop_
_entity.id
_entity.type
_entity.pdbx_description
1 polymer ?
#
loop_
_entity_poly.entity_id
_entity_poly.type
_entity_poly.pdbx_seq_one_letter_code
_entity_poly.pdbx_strand_id
1 'polypeptide(L)'
;MSLNWIRVSSVYFVLGIALGIYMIATSNYEWVAYLHILVFGWLSSAVIGLIYNNFNISDNTDLAKAQFWLFNIGLVIFLMGVLLISPAPALNWVYTGAVAVALSGVLFIFTIFNDLKA
;
A
#
# COMPACT_ATOMS: atom_id res chain seq x y z
N MET A 1 8.65 7.65 10.80
CA MET A 1 7.81 7.23 9.65
C MET A 1 6.39 6.76 10.01
N SER A 2 6.08 6.34 11.24
CA SER A 2 4.76 5.81 11.65
C SER A 2 3.59 6.74 11.30
N LEU A 3 3.68 8.03 11.62
CA LEU A 3 2.63 9.01 11.31
C LEU A 3 2.42 9.21 9.80
N ASN A 4 3.47 9.05 8.99
CA ASN A 4 3.36 9.17 7.54
C ASN A 4 2.53 8.02 6.95
N TRP A 5 2.64 6.81 7.50
CA TRP A 5 1.77 5.69 7.15
C TRP A 5 0.29 6.03 7.38
N ILE A 6 -0.06 6.62 8.53
CA ILE A 6 -1.43 7.02 8.84
C ILE A 6 -1.93 8.13 7.92
N ARG A 7 -1.08 9.12 7.62
CA ARG A 7 -1.41 10.22 6.69
C ARG A 7 -1.72 9.68 5.29
N VAL A 8 -0.86 8.82 4.76
CA VAL A 8 -1.06 8.23 3.42
C VAL A 8 -2.24 7.28 3.40
N SER A 9 -2.44 6.49 4.46
CA SER A 9 -3.63 5.64 4.65
C SER A 9 -4.93 6.43 4.52
N SER A 10 -4.99 7.61 5.15
CA SER A 10 -6.16 8.50 5.10
C SER A 10 -6.44 9.00 3.68
N VAL A 11 -5.39 9.26 2.89
CA VAL A 11 -5.53 9.64 1.48
C VAL A 11 -6.10 8.47 0.66
N TYR A 12 -5.54 7.26 0.81
CA TYR A 12 -6.05 6.07 0.12
C TYR A 12 -7.49 5.73 0.53
N PHE A 13 -7.87 5.96 1.78
CA PHE A 13 -9.23 5.77 2.25
C PHE A 13 -10.24 6.65 1.49
N VAL A 14 -9.94 7.95 1.38
CA VAL A 14 -10.80 8.89 0.63
C VAL A 14 -10.85 8.52 -0.85
N LEU A 15 -9.71 8.17 -1.46
CA LEU A 15 -9.65 7.73 -2.87
C LEU A 15 -10.46 6.44 -3.10
N GLY A 16 -10.37 5.48 -2.18
CA GLY A 16 -11.13 4.23 -2.23
C GLY A 16 -12.63 4.47 -2.18
N ILE A 17 -13.10 5.31 -1.24
CA ILE A 17 -14.52 5.70 -1.16
C ILE A 17 -14.97 6.38 -2.45
N ALA A 18 -14.20 7.34 -2.96
CA ALA A 18 -14.55 8.05 -4.19
C ALA A 18 -14.70 7.08 -5.39
N LEU A 19 -13.78 6.12 -5.54
CA LEU A 19 -13.87 5.11 -6.59
C LEU A 19 -15.07 4.17 -6.38
N GLY A 20 -15.39 3.79 -5.14
CA GLY A 20 -16.56 2.98 -4.82
C GLY A 20 -17.88 3.67 -5.18
N ILE A 21 -17.99 4.98 -4.87
CA ILE A 21 -19.15 5.80 -5.27
C ILE A 21 -19.25 5.83 -6.80
N TYR A 22 -18.13 6.03 -7.50
CA TYR A 22 -18.09 6.03 -8.96
C TYR A 22 -18.57 4.69 -9.56
N MET A 23 -18.14 3.55 -9.01
CA MET A 23 -18.58 2.23 -9.47
C MET A 23 -20.10 2.04 -9.33
N ILE A 24 -20.66 2.43 -8.19
CA ILE A 24 -22.12 2.36 -7.94
C ILE A 24 -22.85 3.29 -8.90
N ALA A 25 -22.38 4.53 -9.06
CA ALA A 25 -23.02 5.54 -9.91
C ALA A 25 -23.02 5.16 -11.40
N THR A 26 -22.02 4.40 -11.85
CA THR A 26 -21.89 3.97 -13.25
C THR A 26 -22.41 2.55 -13.50
N SER A 27 -22.85 1.84 -12.46
CA SER A 27 -23.16 0.40 -12.51
C SER A 27 -22.01 -0.46 -13.07
N ASN A 28 -20.77 0.04 -13.01
CA ASN A 28 -19.59 -0.68 -13.47
C ASN A 28 -18.78 -1.17 -12.27
N TYR A 29 -18.86 -2.49 -12.03
CA TYR A 29 -18.23 -3.13 -10.88
C TYR A 29 -16.89 -3.82 -11.20
N GLU A 30 -16.35 -3.63 -12.40
CA GLU A 30 -15.13 -4.32 -12.86
C GLU A 30 -13.84 -3.64 -12.39
N TRP A 31 -13.93 -2.54 -11.62
CA TRP A 31 -12.77 -1.80 -11.12
C TRP A 31 -12.09 -2.53 -9.96
N VAL A 32 -11.34 -3.59 -10.28
CA VAL A 32 -10.57 -4.39 -9.32
C VAL A 32 -9.60 -3.52 -8.48
N ALA A 33 -9.17 -2.37 -9.01
CA ALA A 33 -8.36 -1.38 -8.31
C ALA A 33 -9.02 -0.87 -7.01
N TYR A 34 -10.35 -0.78 -6.95
CA TYR A 34 -11.09 -0.36 -5.74
C TYR A 34 -10.73 -1.21 -4.51
N LEU A 35 -10.77 -2.54 -4.67
CA LEU A 35 -10.44 -3.47 -3.58
C LEU A 35 -8.98 -3.28 -3.13
N HIS A 36 -8.07 -3.12 -4.08
CA HIS A 36 -6.64 -2.96 -3.79
C HIS A 36 -6.34 -1.64 -3.08
N ILE A 37 -7.03 -0.54 -3.43
CA ILE A 37 -6.90 0.75 -2.73
C ILE A 37 -7.37 0.63 -1.28
N LEU A 38 -8.53 0.04 -1.02
CA LEU A 38 -9.03 -0.07 0.35
C LEU A 38 -8.23 -1.07 1.20
N VAL A 39 -7.80 -2.20 0.63
CA VAL A 39 -7.06 -3.22 1.37
C VAL A 39 -5.59 -2.84 1.55
N PHE A 40 -4.82 -2.65 0.46
CA PHE A 40 -3.40 -2.32 0.58
C PHE A 40 -3.17 -0.86 0.91
N GLY A 41 -3.90 0.03 0.24
CA GLY A 41 -3.74 1.47 0.40
C GLY A 41 -4.22 1.97 1.76
N TRP A 42 -5.44 1.62 2.19
CA TRP A 42 -5.98 2.06 3.47
C TRP A 42 -5.68 1.10 4.62
N LEU A 43 -6.20 -0.12 4.58
CA LEU A 43 -6.17 -1.01 5.75
C LEU A 43 -4.75 -1.44 6.12
N SER A 44 -3.96 -1.96 5.18
CA SER A 44 -2.59 -2.42 5.46
C SER A 44 -1.68 -1.28 5.92
N SER A 45 -1.75 -0.11 5.28
CA SER A 45 -0.93 1.05 5.67
C SER A 45 -1.30 1.59 7.05
N ALA A 46 -2.60 1.61 7.41
CA ALA A 46 -3.05 1.98 8.75
C ALA A 46 -2.49 1.00 9.78
N VAL A 47 -2.64 -0.30 9.53
CA VAL A 47 -2.15 -1.36 10.43
C VAL A 47 -0.63 -1.26 10.62
N ILE A 48 0.15 -1.07 9.55
CA ILE A 48 1.59 -0.88 9.63
C ILE A 48 1.92 0.36 10.49
N GLY A 49 1.28 1.50 10.22
CA GLY A 49 1.49 2.72 10.99
C GLY A 49 1.18 2.56 12.48
N LEU A 50 0.07 1.87 12.80
CA LEU A 50 -0.34 1.57 14.17
C LEU A 50 0.63 0.60 14.87
N ILE A 51 1.12 -0.43 14.17
CA ILE A 51 2.12 -1.36 14.72
C ILE A 51 3.40 -0.61 15.06
N TYR A 52 3.90 0.19 14.11
CA TYR A 52 5.12 0.98 14.34
C TYR A 52 4.97 1.92 15.54
N ASN A 53 3.81 2.58 15.67
CA ASN A 53 3.53 3.49 16.77
C ASN A 53 3.35 2.78 18.12
N ASN A 54 2.51 1.74 18.17
CA ASN A 54 2.09 1.12 19.43
C ASN A 54 3.18 0.25 20.04
N PHE A 55 4.04 -0.34 19.22
CA PHE A 55 5.16 -1.17 19.69
C PHE A 55 6.49 -0.41 19.72
N ASN A 56 6.48 0.92 19.50
CA ASN A 56 7.68 1.77 19.48
C ASN A 56 8.80 1.22 18.55
N ILE A 57 8.42 0.65 17.41
CA ILE A 57 9.37 0.12 16.43
C ILE A 57 10.17 1.29 15.84
N SER A 58 11.46 1.07 15.61
CA SER A 58 12.37 2.10 15.12
C SER A 58 12.01 2.55 13.70
N ASP A 59 11.30 3.66 13.61
CA ASP A 59 10.69 4.16 12.39
C ASP A 59 11.55 5.20 11.65
N ASN A 60 12.78 5.42 12.11
CA ASN A 60 13.76 6.35 11.53
C ASN A 60 15.00 5.63 10.95
N THR A 61 14.99 4.30 10.90
CA THR A 61 16.04 3.52 10.24
C THR A 61 15.92 3.63 8.71
N ASP A 62 17.03 3.42 8.01
CA ASP A 62 17.01 3.38 6.54
C ASP A 62 16.14 2.23 6.01
N LEU A 63 16.02 1.15 6.79
CA LEU A 63 15.17 0.02 6.46
C LEU A 63 13.68 0.37 6.54
N ALA A 64 13.24 1.08 7.60
CA ALA A 64 11.87 1.54 7.75
C ALA A 64 11.51 2.57 6.65
N LYS A 65 12.46 3.42 6.25
CA LYS A 65 12.28 4.35 5.13
C LYS A 65 12.17 3.60 3.80
N ALA A 66 13.05 2.62 3.56
CA ALA A 66 13.00 1.77 2.36
C ALA A 66 11.68 1.00 2.27
N GLN A 67 11.21 0.41 3.37
CA GLN A 67 9.89 -0.21 3.46
C GLN A 67 8.79 0.76 3.02
N PHE A 68 8.72 1.94 3.66
CA PHE A 68 7.67 2.93 3.39
C PHE A 68 7.63 3.33 1.91
N TRP A 69 8.78 3.63 1.30
CA TRP A 69 8.82 4.06 -0.09
C TRP A 69 8.58 2.92 -1.06
N LEU A 70 9.13 1.73 -0.82
CA LEU A 70 8.87 0.55 -1.65
C LEU A 70 7.38 0.19 -1.65
N PHE A 71 6.71 0.26 -0.51
CA PHE A 71 5.29 0.01 -0.41
C PHE A 71 4.48 1.03 -1.21
N ASN A 72 4.65 2.32 -0.94
CA ASN A 72 3.77 3.34 -1.50
C ASN A 72 4.03 3.58 -2.99
N ILE A 73 5.30 3.64 -3.42
CA ILE A 73 5.63 3.77 -4.85
C ILE A 73 5.24 2.49 -5.58
N GLY A 74 5.54 1.32 -5.03
CA GLY A 74 5.15 0.02 -5.59
C GLY A 74 3.64 -0.09 -5.75
N LEU A 75 2.88 0.34 -4.75
CA LEU A 75 1.43 0.33 -4.78
C LEU A 75 0.87 1.29 -5.84
N VAL A 76 1.42 2.49 -5.99
CA VAL A 76 1.00 3.40 -7.08
C VAL A 76 1.27 2.78 -8.45
N ILE A 77 2.46 2.22 -8.68
CA ILE A 77 2.80 1.54 -9.95
C ILE A 77 1.85 0.36 -10.21
N PHE A 78 1.58 -0.45 -9.18
CA PHE A 78 0.66 -1.57 -9.25
C PHE A 78 -0.76 -1.11 -9.61
N LEU A 79 -1.29 -0.10 -8.91
CA LEU A 79 -2.63 0.43 -9.14
C LEU A 79 -2.77 1.04 -10.54
N MET A 80 -1.75 1.76 -11.02
CA MET A 80 -1.72 2.27 -12.39
C MET A 80 -1.76 1.12 -13.40
N GLY A 81 -1.02 0.03 -13.16
CA GLY A 81 -1.09 -1.17 -13.98
C GLY A 81 -2.48 -1.79 -14.02
N VAL A 82 -3.16 -1.89 -12.88
CA VAL A 82 -4.52 -2.47 -12.77
C VAL A 82 -5.57 -1.58 -13.44
N LEU A 83 -5.47 -0.25 -13.30
CA LEU A 83 -6.40 0.70 -13.93
C LEU A 83 -6.26 0.74 -15.46
N LEU A 84 -5.08 0.40 -15.99
CA LEU A 84 -4.76 0.45 -17.41
C LEU A 84 -4.73 -0.93 -18.08
N ILE A 85 -5.40 -1.95 -17.52
CA ILE A 85 -5.45 -3.32 -18.11
C ILE A 85 -6.19 -3.27 -19.46
N SER A 86 -5.42 -2.95 -20.49
CA SER A 86 -5.60 -3.08 -21.95
C SER A 86 -4.81 -1.91 -22.58
N PRO A 87 -3.48 -2.04 -22.70
CA PRO A 87 -2.79 -3.12 -23.45
C PRO A 87 -1.71 -3.86 -22.66
N ALA A 88 -1.04 -4.84 -23.31
CA ALA A 88 0.05 -5.68 -22.75
C ALA A 88 1.13 -4.96 -21.91
N PRO A 89 1.55 -3.70 -22.20
CA PRO A 89 2.49 -2.98 -21.34
C PRO A 89 2.02 -2.84 -19.89
N ALA A 90 0.71 -2.76 -19.64
CA ALA A 90 0.16 -2.58 -18.30
C ALA A 90 0.45 -3.75 -17.34
N LEU A 91 0.60 -4.97 -17.88
CA LEU A 91 0.98 -6.16 -17.08
C LEU A 91 2.35 -5.98 -16.42
N ASN A 92 3.32 -5.38 -17.12
CA ASN A 92 4.64 -5.13 -16.54
C ASN A 92 4.56 -4.23 -15.31
N TRP A 93 3.67 -3.23 -15.33
CA TRP A 93 3.47 -2.32 -14.20
C TRP A 93 2.84 -3.05 -13.01
N VAL A 94 1.86 -3.92 -13.29
CA VAL A 94 1.27 -4.79 -12.26
C VAL A 94 2.36 -5.63 -11.59
N TYR A 95 3.19 -6.34 -12.37
CA TYR A 95 4.24 -7.20 -11.79
C TYR A 95 5.31 -6.41 -11.05
N THR A 96 5.82 -5.32 -11.64
CA THR A 96 6.86 -4.49 -11.00
C THR A 96 6.34 -3.88 -9.70
N GLY A 97 5.13 -3.32 -9.70
CA GLY A 97 4.52 -2.76 -8.51
C GLY A 97 4.26 -3.81 -7.43
N ALA A 98 3.73 -4.98 -7.81
CA ALA A 98 3.47 -6.08 -6.89
C ALA A 98 4.76 -6.59 -6.22
N VAL A 99 5.85 -6.74 -6.98
CA VAL A 99 7.16 -7.14 -6.43
C VAL A 99 7.69 -6.10 -5.46
N ALA A 100 7.56 -4.81 -5.75
CA ALA A 100 7.98 -3.74 -4.83
C ALA A 100 7.19 -3.77 -3.51
N VAL A 101 5.86 -3.96 -3.58
CA VAL A 101 5.02 -4.12 -2.38
C VAL A 101 5.41 -5.38 -1.60
N ALA A 102 5.67 -6.49 -2.28
CA ALA A 102 6.10 -7.74 -1.63
C ALA A 102 7.45 -7.58 -0.93
N LEU A 103 8.43 -6.92 -1.56
CA LEU A 103 9.74 -6.61 -0.95
C LEU A 103 9.57 -5.72 0.28
N SER A 104 8.67 -4.74 0.24
CA SER A 104 8.31 -3.98 1.44
C SER A 104 7.76 -4.87 2.54
N GLY A 105 6.93 -5.87 2.21
CA GLY A 105 6.41 -6.84 3.19
C GLY A 105 7.54 -7.63 3.88
N VAL A 106 8.55 -8.03 3.12
CA VAL A 106 9.74 -8.71 3.66
C VAL A 106 10.53 -7.79 4.61
N LEU A 107 10.72 -6.52 4.23
CA LEU A 107 11.38 -5.53 5.11
C LEU A 107 10.59 -5.28 6.39
N PHE A 108 9.26 -5.24 6.29
CA PHE A 108 8.38 -5.09 7.44
C PHE A 108 8.56 -6.25 8.43
N ILE A 109 8.54 -7.48 7.92
CA ILE A 109 8.79 -8.69 8.72
C ILE A 109 10.14 -8.59 9.42
N PHE A 110 11.22 -8.31 8.68
CA PHE A 110 12.55 -8.21 9.25
C PHE A 110 12.66 -7.13 10.33
N THR A 111 12.00 -5.98 10.14
CA THR A 111 11.98 -4.90 11.12
C THR A 111 11.27 -5.32 12.40
N ILE A 112 10.10 -5.97 12.28
CA ILE A 112 9.36 -6.53 13.42
C ILE A 112 10.23 -7.51 14.22
N PHE A 113 10.87 -8.47 13.56
CA PHE A 113 11.65 -9.50 14.26
C PHE A 113 12.93 -8.95 14.92
N ASN A 114 13.48 -7.85 14.42
CA ASN A 114 14.66 -7.22 15.01
C ASN A 114 14.33 -6.32 16.20
N ASP A 115 13.22 -5.58 16.14
CA ASP A 115 12.86 -4.60 17.16
C ASP A 115 11.99 -5.20 18.26
N LEU A 116 11.17 -6.21 17.93
CA LEU A 116 10.42 -7.00 18.92
C LEU A 116 11.24 -8.20 19.38
N LYS A 117 12.37 -7.94 20.05
CA LYS A 117 13.06 -8.98 20.82
C LYS A 117 12.42 -9.06 22.20
N ALA A 118 11.87 -10.23 22.53
CA ALA A 118 11.37 -10.55 23.86
C ALA A 118 12.50 -10.57 24.91
#